data_AF-A0A645DT95-F1
#
_entry.id   AF-A0A645DT95-F1
#
_cell.length_a   1.000
_cell.length_b   1.000
_cell.length_c   1.000
_cell.angle_alpha   90.00
_cell.angle_beta   90.00
_cell.angle_gamma   90.00
#
_symmetry.space_group_name_H-M   'P 1'
#
loop_
_entity.id
_entity.type
_entity.pdbx_description
1 polymer ?
#
loop_
_entity_poly.entity_id
_entity_poly.type
_entity_poly.pdbx_seq_one_letter_code
_entity_poly.pdbx_strand_id
1 'polypeptide(L)'
;MVAFLDGPVCLAGLSDREYMLHGDKEYPENSLLCAADERQWQMWKTGWKTYHQPIGIQFKPLYQIGYEPYTVYFPVKKELEKGLNQC
;
A
#
# COMPACT_ATOMS: atom_id res chain seq x y z
N MET A 1 -5.80 -1.33 -12.32
CA MET A 1 -5.83 -1.90 -10.96
C MET A 1 -4.56 -2.70 -10.75
N VAL A 2 -4.04 -2.76 -9.53
CA VAL A 2 -2.84 -3.53 -9.16
C VAL A 2 -3.09 -4.29 -7.86
N ALA A 3 -2.36 -5.38 -7.65
CA ALA A 3 -2.28 -6.10 -6.38
C ALA A 3 -0.81 -6.17 -5.96
N PHE A 4 -0.54 -6.21 -4.66
CA PHE A 4 0.81 -6.23 -4.14
C PHE A 4 1.18 -7.63 -3.64
N LEU A 5 2.42 -8.02 -3.91
CA LEU A 5 3.00 -9.29 -3.49
C LEU A 5 4.25 -9.01 -2.65
N ASP A 6 4.38 -9.73 -1.54
CA ASP A 6 5.61 -9.81 -0.76
C ASP A 6 6.18 -11.23 -0.94
N GLY A 7 7.16 -11.37 -1.83
CA GLY A 7 7.63 -12.66 -2.31
C GLY A 7 6.49 -13.46 -2.97
N PRO A 8 6.18 -14.68 -2.48
CA PRO A 8 5.07 -15.50 -3.01
C PRO A 8 3.70 -15.15 -2.40
N VAL A 9 3.65 -14.22 -1.43
CA VAL A 9 2.44 -13.98 -0.63
C VAL A 9 1.73 -12.72 -1.10
N CYS A 10 0.41 -12.81 -1.30
CA CYS A 10 -0.41 -11.65 -1.61
C CYS A 10 -0.69 -10.80 -0.37
N LEU A 11 -0.59 -9.48 -0.51
CA LEU A 11 -0.92 -8.51 0.54
C LEU A 11 -2.37 -8.05 0.38
N ALA A 12 -3.11 -8.10 1.49
CA ALA A 12 -4.46 -7.60 1.61
C ALA A 12 -4.45 -6.27 2.35
N GLY A 13 -5.01 -5.23 1.73
CA GLY A 13 -5.21 -3.94 2.38
C GLY A 13 -6.46 -3.98 3.25
N LEU A 14 -6.32 -3.64 4.52
CA LEU A 14 -7.42 -3.53 5.48
C LEU A 14 -8.28 -2.33 5.13
N SER A 15 -9.40 -2.59 4.47
CA SER A 15 -10.29 -1.58 3.97
C SER A 15 -11.67 -2.16 3.73
N ASP A 16 -12.70 -1.42 4.12
CA ASP A 16 -14.11 -1.69 3.84
C ASP A 16 -14.52 -1.29 2.41
N ARG A 17 -13.67 -0.55 1.69
CA ARG A 17 -13.97 0.02 0.37
C ARG A 17 -12.74 0.04 -0.53
N GLU A 18 -12.96 0.21 -1.82
CA GLU A 18 -11.88 0.46 -2.77
C GLU A 18 -11.38 1.90 -2.63
N TYR A 19 -10.07 2.07 -2.46
CA TYR A 19 -9.40 3.37 -2.44
C TYR A 19 -8.50 3.53 -3.66
N MET A 20 -8.46 4.74 -4.21
CA MET A 20 -7.52 5.09 -5.27
C MET A 20 -6.16 5.43 -4.67
N LEU A 21 -5.12 4.74 -5.15
CA LEU A 21 -3.74 5.03 -4.78
C LEU A 21 -3.11 5.99 -5.80
N HIS A 22 -2.35 6.95 -5.29
CA HIS A 22 -1.66 7.98 -6.06
C HIS A 22 -0.17 7.70 -6.08
N GLY A 23 0.42 7.39 -7.24
CA GLY A 23 1.85 7.08 -7.31
C GLY A 23 2.23 6.32 -8.56
N ASP A 24 3.47 5.83 -8.59
CA ASP A 24 3.96 5.03 -9.71
C ASP A 24 3.83 3.54 -9.41
N LYS A 25 3.14 2.82 -10.30
CA LYS A 25 2.99 1.37 -10.21
C LYS A 25 4.29 0.63 -10.52
N GLU A 26 5.22 1.26 -11.23
CA GLU A 26 6.50 0.64 -11.64
C GLU A 26 7.51 0.63 -10.49
N TYR A 27 7.38 1.56 -9.54
CA TYR A 27 8.24 1.69 -8.35
C TYR A 27 7.38 1.83 -7.07
N PRO A 28 6.68 0.75 -6.67
CA PRO A 28 5.74 0.79 -5.54
C PRO A 28 6.43 1.04 -4.19
N GLU A 29 7.67 0.60 -3.99
CA GLU A 29 8.43 0.78 -2.74
C GLU A 29 8.76 2.23 -2.39
N ASN A 30 8.81 3.12 -3.39
CA ASN A 30 9.18 4.52 -3.18
C ASN A 30 7.97 5.46 -3.17
N SER A 31 6.83 5.03 -3.74
CA SER A 31 5.71 5.92 -4.02
C SER A 31 4.36 5.44 -3.48
N LEU A 32 4.19 4.14 -3.23
CA LEU A 32 2.89 3.56 -2.86
C LEU A 32 2.92 2.92 -1.46
N LEU A 33 3.97 2.17 -1.14
CA LEU A 33 4.06 1.38 0.09
C LEU A 33 5.35 1.69 0.84
N CYS A 34 5.28 1.71 2.16
CA CYS A 34 6.41 1.81 3.07
C CYS A 34 6.30 0.69 4.11
N ALA A 35 7.44 0.19 4.60
CA ALA A 35 7.47 -0.78 5.69
C ALA A 35 6.82 -0.16 6.94
N ALA A 36 5.93 -0.90 7.61
CA ALA A 36 5.17 -0.35 8.72
C ALA A 36 6.01 -0.10 9.99
N ASP A 37 7.12 -0.82 10.18
CA ASP A 37 7.92 -0.79 11.42
C ASP A 37 9.39 -1.14 11.17
N GLU A 38 10.32 -0.39 11.75
CA GLU A 38 11.76 -0.59 11.55
C GLU A 38 12.49 -1.29 12.71
N ARG A 39 11.94 -1.36 13.93
CA ARG A 39 12.60 -2.14 15.01
C ARG A 39 11.76 -2.32 16.28
N GLN A 40 11.25 -3.53 16.50
CA GLN A 40 10.85 -4.00 17.83
C GLN A 40 11.61 -5.30 18.15
N TRP A 41 12.22 -5.33 19.33
CA TRP A 41 13.22 -6.31 19.78
C TRP A 41 12.66 -7.75 19.77
N GLN A 42 12.81 -8.43 18.63
CA GLN A 42 12.52 -9.85 18.34
C GLN A 42 11.27 -10.18 17.50
N MET A 43 10.56 -9.20 16.91
CA MET A 43 9.50 -9.52 15.94
C MET A 43 9.59 -8.67 14.67
N TRP A 44 9.85 -9.35 13.54
CA TRP A 44 9.66 -8.79 12.21
C TRP A 44 8.16 -8.73 11.94
N LYS A 45 7.54 -7.55 11.99
CA LYS A 45 6.16 -7.39 11.51
C LYS A 45 6.22 -7.22 10.00
N THR A 46 5.74 -8.22 9.26
CA THR A 46 5.59 -8.24 7.79
C THR A 46 4.42 -7.34 7.33
N GLY A 47 4.31 -6.16 7.93
CA GLY A 47 3.24 -5.20 7.65
C GLY A 47 3.74 -4.12 6.72
N TRP A 48 2.95 -3.81 5.70
CA TRP A 48 3.18 -2.69 4.80
C TRP A 48 2.12 -1.61 5.09
N LYS A 49 2.45 -0.35 4.84
CA LYS A 49 1.49 0.77 4.96
C LYS A 49 1.56 1.64 3.71
N THR A 50 0.47 2.30 3.36
CA THR A 50 0.51 3.29 2.27
C THR A 50 1.41 4.47 2.63
N TYR A 51 2.13 4.98 1.64
CA TYR A 51 3.02 6.13 1.77
C TYR A 51 2.47 7.31 0.94
N HIS A 52 2.49 8.52 1.51
CA HIS A 52 1.98 9.76 0.86
C HIS A 52 0.56 9.68 0.28
N GLN A 53 -0.30 8.85 0.85
CA GLN A 53 -1.71 8.78 0.46
C GLN A 53 -2.57 9.65 1.40
N PRO A 54 -3.73 10.16 0.93
CA PRO A 54 -4.68 10.84 1.80
C PRO A 54 -5.24 9.93 2.91
N ILE A 55 -5.17 8.61 2.72
CA ILE A 55 -5.66 7.60 3.66
C ILE A 55 -4.54 6.57 3.91
N GLY A 56 -4.26 6.31 5.19
CA GLY A 56 -3.31 5.29 5.64
C GLY A 56 -3.95 3.90 5.64
N ILE A 57 -3.66 3.10 4.63
CA ILE A 57 -4.13 1.70 4.54
C ILE A 57 -3.00 0.80 5.02
N GLN A 58 -3.33 -0.12 5.92
CA GLN A 58 -2.41 -1.17 6.36
C GLN A 58 -2.58 -2.41 5.49
N PHE A 59 -1.47 -2.95 5.04
CA PHE A 59 -1.37 -4.16 4.26
C PHE A 59 -0.81 -5.28 5.12
N LYS A 60 -1.53 -6.39 5.17
CA LYS A 60 -1.11 -7.62 5.85
C LYS A 60 -1.04 -8.77 4.84
N PRO A 61 -0.20 -9.78 5.08
CA PRO A 61 -0.27 -11.05 4.35
C PRO A 61 -1.69 -11.62 4.35
N LEU A 62 -2.17 -12.10 3.20
CA LEU A 62 -3.55 -12.60 3.05
C LEU A 62 -3.89 -13.71 4.06
N TYR A 63 -2.93 -14.58 4.39
CA TYR A 63 -3.11 -15.66 5.36
C TYR A 63 -3.26 -15.16 6.81
N GLN A 64 -2.91 -13.90 7.10
CA GLN A 64 -3.01 -13.29 8.42
C GLN A 64 -4.35 -12.58 8.62
N ILE A 65 -5.14 -12.41 7.56
CA ILE A 65 -6.47 -11.80 7.65
C ILE A 65 -7.43 -12.76 8.34
N GLY A 66 -8.04 -12.29 9.43
CA GLY A 66 -9.08 -13.03 10.15
C GLY A 66 -10.49 -12.59 9.74
N TYR A 67 -11.06 -11.67 10.51
CA TYR A 67 -12.44 -11.16 10.32
C TYR A 67 -12.49 -9.73 9.80
N GLU A 68 -11.34 -9.13 9.50
CA GLU A 68 -11.24 -7.75 9.06
C GLU A 68 -11.70 -7.63 7.60
N PRO A 69 -12.49 -6.61 7.21
CA PRO A 69 -12.79 -6.36 5.81
C PRO A 69 -11.49 -5.99 5.08
N TYR A 70 -11.28 -6.60 3.91
CA TYR A 70 -10.06 -6.42 3.14
C TYR A 70 -10.34 -6.30 1.65
N THR A 71 -9.41 -5.63 0.96
CA THR A 71 -9.39 -5.49 -0.50
C THR A 71 -7.98 -5.80 -1.01
N VAL A 72 -7.89 -6.50 -2.14
CA VAL A 72 -6.60 -6.90 -2.74
C VAL A 72 -6.25 -6.03 -3.95
N TYR A 73 -7.26 -5.58 -4.70
CA TYR A 73 -7.07 -4.83 -5.92
C TYR A 73 -7.30 -3.34 -5.69
N PHE A 74 -6.31 -2.53 -6.05
CA PHE A 74 -6.37 -1.08 -5.91
C PHE A 74 -6.28 -0.40 -7.27
N PRO A 75 -7.17 0.53 -7.60
CA PRO A 75 -6.95 1.43 -8.74
C PRO A 75 -5.77 2.37 -8.42
N VAL A 76 -4.79 2.43 -9.32
CA VAL A 76 -3.64 3.35 -9.22
C VAL A 76 -3.79 4.44 -10.26
N LYS A 77 -3.63 5.68 -9.82
CA LYS A 77 -3.55 6.86 -10.69
C LYS A 77 -2.12 7.40 -10.61
N LYS A 78 -1.45 7.44 -11.76
CA LYS A 78 -0.16 8.12 -11.87
C LYS A 78 -0.41 9.62 -11.70
N GLU A 79 0.17 10.20 -10.66
CA GLU A 79 0.23 11.65 -10.53
C GLU A 79 1.29 12.13 -11.52
N LEU A 80 0.84 12.53 -12.71
CA LEU A 80 1.66 13.34 -13.59
C LEU A 80 1.87 14.66 -12.86
N GLU A 81 3.12 15.03 -12.59
CA GLU A 81 3.49 16.33 -12.02
C GLU A 81 2.60 17.40 -12.65
N LYS A 82 1.67 17.95 -11.86
CA LYS A 82 0.97 19.15 -12.28
C LYS A 82 2.04 20.22 -12.39
N GLY A 83 2.31 20.62 -13.62
CA GLY A 83 3.40 21.50 -13.99
C GLY A 83 3.62 22.60 -12.98
N LEU A 84 4.86 22.65 -12.49
CA LEU A 84 5.46 23.85 -11.95
C LEU A 84 5.62 24.84 -13.12
N ASN A 85 4.50 25.43 -13.54
CA ASN A 85 4.41 26.48 -14.55
C ASN A 85 3.12 27.28 -14.30
N GLN A 86 3.05 27.95 -13.15
CA GLN A 86 2.23 29.15 -13.02
C GLN A 86 3.01 30.20 -12.20
N CYS A 87 3.33 31.29 -12.91
CA CYS A 87 3.90 32.58 -12.51
C CYS A 87 5.43 32.69 -12.46
#